data_AF-A0A4Q2ACJ9-F1
#
_entry.id   AF-A0A4Q2ACJ9-F1
#
_cell.length_a   1.000
_cell.length_b   1.000
_cell.length_c   1.000
_cell.angle_alpha   90.00
_cell.angle_beta   90.00
_cell.angle_gamma   90.00
#
_symmetry.space_group_name_H-M   'P 1'
#
loop_
_entity.id
_entity.type
_entity.pdbx_description
1 polymer ?
#
loop_
_entity_poly.entity_id
_entity_poly.type
_entity_poly.pdbx_seq_one_letter_code
_entity_poly.pdbx_strand_id
1 'polypeptide(L)' 'MSIRLAAFALPRPRRLPLRQMYEVARQRRELAQLDDAILADLGLSRHDAQREAARPFWDLSGTPCA' A
#
# COMPACT_ATOMS: atom_id res chain seq x y z
N MET A 1 -12.69 -35.13 -2.34
CA MET A 1 -12.52 -33.73 -2.75
C MET A 1 -11.77 -33.02 -1.64
N SER A 2 -10.42 -33.07 -1.68
CA SER A 2 -9.57 -32.58 -0.60
C SER A 2 -9.39 -31.07 -0.74
N ILE A 3 -10.02 -30.32 0.16
CA ILE A 3 -9.80 -28.87 0.28
C ILE A 3 -8.38 -28.70 0.81
N ARG A 4 -7.47 -28.21 -0.04
CA ARG A 4 -6.18 -27.68 0.41
C ARG A 4 -6.47 -26.44 1.26
N LEU A 5 -6.50 -26.61 2.58
CA LEU A 5 -6.34 -25.51 3.51
C LEU A 5 -4.94 -24.93 3.28
N ALA A 6 -4.85 -23.94 2.40
CA ALA A 6 -3.71 -23.05 2.38
C ALA A 6 -3.68 -22.39 3.76
N ALA A 7 -2.73 -22.81 4.60
CA ALA A 7 -2.44 -22.15 5.85
C ALA A 7 -2.16 -20.68 5.49
N PHE A 8 -3.14 -19.80 5.75
CA PHE A 8 -2.89 -18.36 5.83
C PHE A 8 -1.89 -18.22 6.97
N ALA A 9 -0.61 -18.25 6.63
CA ALA A 9 0.47 -17.92 7.54
C ALA A 9 0.24 -16.48 7.94
N LEU A 10 -0.50 -16.26 9.04
CA LEU A 10 -0.77 -14.94 9.57
C LEU A 10 0.60 -14.32 9.84
N PRO A 11 0.97 -13.24 9.11
CA PRO A 11 2.26 -12.62 9.30
C PRO A 11 2.35 -12.22 10.77
N ARG A 12 3.45 -12.58 11.43
CA ARG A 12 3.69 -12.16 12.81
C ARG A 12 3.49 -10.65 12.87
N PRO A 13 2.70 -10.13 13.83
CA PRO A 13 2.52 -8.69 13.96
C PRO A 13 3.90 -8.08 14.22
N ARG A 14 4.50 -7.50 13.18
CA ARG A 14 5.72 -6.71 13.35
C ARG A 14 5.30 -5.56 14.25
N ARG A 15 6.03 -5.32 15.35
CA ARG A 15 5.87 -4.08 16.10
C ARG A 15 6.22 -2.96 15.14
N LEU A 16 5.20 -2.28 14.60
CA LEU A 16 5.39 -1.19 13.67
C LEU A 16 5.76 0.04 14.48
N PRO A 17 6.98 0.59 14.34
CA PRO A 17 7.34 1.81 15.04
C PRO A 17 6.45 2.94 14.51
N LEU A 18 5.87 3.73 15.41
CA LEU A 18 4.97 4.86 15.06
C LEU A 18 5.58 5.78 14.00
N ARG A 19 6.91 5.95 14.03
CA ARG A 19 7.66 6.70 13.02
C ARG A 19 7.51 6.13 11.60
N GLN A 20 7.60 4.81 11.44
CA GLN A 20 7.46 4.17 10.13
C GLN A 20 6.03 4.31 9.60
N MET A 21 5.03 4.21 10.48
CA MET A 21 3.62 4.43 10.12
C MET A 21 3.38 5.87 9.66
N TYR A 22 4.02 6.85 10.31
CA TYR A 22 3.99 8.24 9.91
C TYR A 22 4.65 8.48 8.54
N GLU A 23 5.84 7.92 8.31
CA GLU A 23 6.54 8.06 7.02
C GLU A 23 5.73 7.45 5.87
N VAL A 24 5.13 6.28 6.06
CA VAL A 24 4.27 5.67 5.03
C VAL A 24 3.03 6.52 4.76
N ALA A 25 2.40 7.08 5.80
CA ALA A 25 1.27 7.98 5.62
C ALA A 25 1.66 9.26 4.86
N ARG A 26 2.86 9.80 5.12
CA ARG A 26 3.40 10.97 4.40
C ARG A 26 3.65 10.65 2.93
N GLN A 27 4.35 9.55 2.66
CA GLN A 27 4.65 9.10 1.28
C GLN A 27 3.38 8.87 0.47
N ARG A 28 2.33 8.28 1.07
CA ARG A 28 1.03 8.09 0.42
C ARG A 28 0.32 9.40 0.08
N ARG A 29 0.43 10.42 0.92
CA ARG A 29 -0.11 11.76 0.64
C ARG A 29 0.67 12.45 -0.48
N GLU A 30 1.99 12.32 -0.48
CA GLU A 30 2.84 12.84 -1.54
C GLU A 30 2.52 12.18 -2.88
N LEU A 31 2.30 10.87 -2.91
CA LEU A 31 1.88 10.14 -4.11
C LEU A 31 0.56 10.67 -4.69
N ALA A 32 -0.43 11.03 -3.85
CA ALA A 32 -1.67 11.64 -4.31
C ALA A 32 -1.52 13.08 -4.84
N GLN A 33 -0.49 13.79 -4.37
CA GLN A 33 -0.20 15.17 -4.76
C GLN A 33 0.69 15.28 -6.00
N LEU A 34 1.32 14.18 -6.45
CA LEU A 34 2.10 14.16 -7.70
C LEU A 34 1.23 14.55 -8.89
N ASP A 35 1.84 15.20 -9.89
CA ASP A 35 1.19 15.55 -11.15
C ASP A 35 0.89 14.32 -12.00
N ASP A 36 -0.15 14.43 -12.83
CA ASP A 36 -0.58 13.36 -13.74
C ASP A 36 0.50 12.92 -14.73
N ALA A 37 1.38 13.84 -15.14
CA ALA A 37 2.52 13.52 -15.99
C ALA A 37 3.52 12.60 -15.28
N ILE A 38 3.77 12.82 -13.98
CA ILE A 38 4.68 11.99 -13.18
C ILE A 38 4.03 10.64 -12.89
N LEU A 39 2.73 10.63 -12.60
CA LEU A 39 1.97 9.38 -12.44
C LEU A 39 2.02 8.54 -13.72
N ALA A 40 1.87 9.16 -14.89
CA ALA A 40 1.95 8.49 -16.18
C ALA A 40 3.34 7.89 -16.45
N ASP A 41 4.42 8.57 -16.07
CA ASP A 41 5.79 8.05 -16.17
C ASP A 41 6.01 6.81 -15.28
N LEU A 42 5.38 6.78 -14.10
CA LEU A 42 5.35 5.63 -13.20
C LEU A 42 4.39 4.51 -13.67
N GLY A 43 3.64 4.72 -14.75
CA GLY A 43 2.62 3.80 -15.24
C GLY A 43 1.37 3.71 -14.33
N LEU A 44 1.14 4.73 -13.49
CA LEU A 44 0.01 4.81 -12.57
C LEU A 44 -1.05 5.78 -13.09
N SER A 45 -2.32 5.42 -12.94
CA SER A 45 -3.42 6.36 -13.16
C SER A 45 -3.65 7.22 -11.91
N ARG A 46 -4.26 8.40 -12.06
CA ARG A 46 -4.69 9.21 -10.90
C ARG A 46 -5.60 8.43 -9.96
N HIS A 47 -6.44 7.56 -10.51
CA HIS A 47 -7.31 6.71 -9.72
C HIS A 47 -6.50 5.71 -8.86
N ASP A 48 -5.43 5.14 -9.39
CA ASP A 48 -4.56 4.22 -8.63
C ASP A 48 -3.75 4.94 -7.56
N ALA A 49 -3.26 6.16 -7.84
CA ALA A 49 -2.61 7.00 -6.85
C ALA A 49 -3.56 7.38 -5.69
N GLN A 50 -4.81 7.72 -6.00
CA GLN A 50 -5.83 8.00 -5.00
C GLN A 50 -6.22 6.76 -4.19
N ARG A 51 -6.33 5.59 -4.84
CA ARG A 51 -6.59 4.32 -4.16
C ARG A 51 -5.47 3.97 -3.18
N GLU A 52 -4.22 4.13 -3.59
CA GLU A 52 -3.07 3.88 -2.71
C GLU A 52 -3.01 4.91 -1.57
N ALA A 53 -3.33 6.17 -1.83
CA ALA A 53 -3.39 7.21 -0.81
C ALA A 53 -4.53 7.01 0.20
N ALA A 54 -5.64 6.40 -0.22
CA ALA A 54 -6.76 6.04 0.64
C ALA A 54 -6.47 4.81 1.52
N ARG A 55 -5.35 4.09 1.28
CA ARG A 55 -5.01 2.93 2.10
C ARG A 55 -4.66 3.36 3.53
N PRO A 56 -5.18 2.65 4.52
CA PRO A 56 -4.97 3.04 5.90
C PRO A 56 -3.50 2.88 6.30
N PHE A 57 -3.02 3.79 7.16
CA PHE A 57 -1.61 3.89 7.54
C PHE A 57 -1.06 2.66 8.29
N TRP A 58 -1.93 1.78 8.82
CA TRP A 58 -1.54 0.51 9.46
C TRP A 58 -1.30 -0.61 8.45
N ASP A 59 -1.70 -0.44 7.20
CA ASP A 59 -1.47 -1.40 6.12
C ASP A 59 -0.12 -1.11 5.43
N LEU A 60 0.92 -1.77 5.92
CA LEU A 60 2.26 -1.75 5.33
C LEU A 60 2.50 -2.90 4.34
N SER A 61 1.47 -3.67 3.98
CA SER A 61 1.61 -4.73 3.00
C SER A 61 1.70 -4.10 1.61
N GLY A 62 2.92 -3.80 1.16
CA GLY A 62 3.19 -3.26 -0.18
C GLY A 62 2.91 -4.27 -1.30
N THR A 63 1.83 -5.05 -1.22
CA THR A 63 1.36 -5.87 -2.33
C THR A 63 0.85 -4.93 -3.41
N PRO A 64 1.56 -4.82 -4.56
CA PRO A 64 0.97 -4.16 -5.72
C PRO A 64 -0.31 -4.92 -6.08
N CYS A 65 -1.37 -4.17 -6.39
CA CYS A 65 -2.58 -4.77 -6.95
C CYS A 65 -2.19 -5.43 -8.27
N ALA A 66 -2.30 -6.76 -8.33
CA ALA A 66 -2.23 -7.49 -9.59
C ALA A 66 -3.46 -7.17 -10.45
#